data_AF-A0AAU6ALC0-F1
#
_entry.id   AF-A0AAU6ALC0-F1
#
_cell.length_a   1.000
_cell.length_b   1.000
_cell.length_c   1.000
_cell.angle_alpha   90.00
_cell.angle_beta   90.00
_cell.angle_gamma   90.00
#
_symmetry.space_group_name_H-M   'P 1'
#
loop_
_entity.id
_entity.type
_entity.pdbx_description
1 polymer ?
#
loop_
_entity_poly.entity_id
_entity_poly.type
_entity_poly.pdbx_seq_one_letter_code
_entity_poly.pdbx_strand_id
1 'polypeptide(L)'
;MDIAQARNDLEALMTDMVRISRTAGQPVLDLVTGEPGETPTSVVYEGPGAVLSSHGQIVVAQILGFDWLSEGAAWYRLVTPTTAPVAMPGDLVEVITEGADGRTGRTWLAEDATEASTVEICRTTRLTERITFASSAI
;
A
#
# COMPACT_ATOMS: atom_id res chain seq x y z
N MET A 1 5.52 -27.89 -3.74
CA MET A 1 5.95 -26.52 -3.44
C MET A 1 5.79 -26.32 -1.94
N ASP A 2 6.86 -25.96 -1.23
CA ASP A 2 6.80 -25.63 0.19
C ASP A 2 6.31 -24.19 0.35
N ILE A 3 5.20 -24.00 1.08
CA ILE A 3 4.57 -22.69 1.29
C ILE A 3 5.50 -21.75 2.06
N ALA A 4 6.30 -22.29 3.00
CA ALA A 4 7.25 -21.48 3.76
C ALA A 4 8.37 -20.97 2.85
N GLN A 5 8.86 -21.81 1.94
CA GLN A 5 9.85 -21.41 0.94
C GLN A 5 9.27 -20.36 -0.02
N ALA A 6 8.06 -20.57 -0.54
CA ALA A 6 7.40 -19.63 -1.43
C ALA A 6 7.19 -18.24 -0.78
N ARG A 7 6.86 -18.20 0.52
CA ARG A 7 6.80 -16.94 1.28
C ARG A 7 8.16 -16.26 1.35
N ASN A 8 9.19 -16.99 1.74
CA ASN A 8 10.53 -16.42 1.87
C ASN A 8 11.05 -15.90 0.52
N ASP A 9 10.81 -16.64 -0.56
CA ASP A 9 11.18 -16.24 -1.92
C ASP A 9 10.44 -14.97 -2.35
N LEU A 10 9.14 -14.87 -2.06
CA LEU A 10 8.35 -13.67 -2.34
C LEU A 10 8.83 -12.45 -1.53
N GLU A 11 9.08 -12.62 -0.23
CA GLU A 11 9.60 -11.56 0.63
C GLU A 11 10.98 -11.06 0.16
N ALA A 12 11.84 -11.96 -0.31
CA ALA A 12 13.14 -11.59 -0.88
C ALA A 12 13.05 -10.76 -2.18
N LEU A 13 11.91 -10.82 -2.88
CA LEU A 13 11.64 -10.03 -4.08
C LEU A 13 11.01 -8.66 -3.76
N MET A 14 10.63 -8.38 -2.51
CA MET A 14 10.14 -7.07 -2.08
C MET A 14 11.31 -6.11 -1.87
N THR A 15 11.82 -5.55 -2.96
CA THR A 15 13.00 -4.66 -2.91
C THR A 15 12.68 -3.23 -2.47
N ASP A 16 11.40 -2.86 -2.44
CA ASP A 16 10.94 -1.52 -2.05
C ASP A 16 10.60 -1.48 -0.55
N MET A 17 10.72 -0.29 0.04
CA MET A 17 10.20 0.00 1.38
C MET A 17 8.93 0.82 1.25
N VAL A 18 7.88 0.39 1.94
CA VAL A 18 6.59 1.08 1.98
C VAL A 18 6.33 1.64 3.37
N ARG A 19 5.65 2.78 3.39
CA ARG A 19 5.07 3.38 4.60
C ARG A 19 3.56 3.30 4.51
N ILE A 20 2.94 2.84 5.58
CA ILE A 20 1.49 2.89 5.79
C ILE A 20 1.22 3.89 6.90
N SER A 21 0.43 4.91 6.59
CA SER A 21 0.10 6.00 7.48
C SER A 21 -1.40 6.04 7.71
N ARG A 22 -1.82 6.20 8.96
CA ARG A 22 -3.22 6.32 9.35
C ARG A 22 -3.51 7.70 9.87
N THR A 23 -4.47 8.36 9.23
CA THR A 23 -5.04 9.60 9.75
C THR A 23 -5.94 9.26 10.93
N ALA A 24 -5.66 9.85 12.10
CA ALA A 24 -6.39 9.60 13.32
C ALA A 24 -6.48 10.86 14.18
N GLY A 25 -7.64 11.11 14.78
CA GLY A 25 -7.89 12.29 15.61
C GLY A 25 -8.66 13.38 14.88
N GLN A 26 -8.68 14.58 15.47
CA GLN A 26 -9.32 15.76 14.92
C GLN A 26 -8.25 16.77 14.50
N PRO A 27 -8.41 17.44 13.35
CA PRO A 27 -7.53 18.54 13.00
C PRO A 27 -7.61 19.63 14.07
N VAL A 28 -6.45 20.17 14.45
CA VAL A 28 -6.38 21.28 15.39
C VAL A 28 -6.85 22.54 14.64
N LEU A 29 -7.83 23.24 15.19
CA LEU A 29 -8.33 24.48 14.62
C LEU A 29 -7.26 25.58 14.75
N ASP A 30 -7.00 26.30 13.67
CA ASP A 30 -6.24 27.54 13.74
C ASP A 30 -7.09 28.60 14.47
N LEU A 31 -6.57 29.11 15.59
CA LEU A 31 -7.28 30.07 16.44
C LEU A 31 -7.40 31.47 15.80
N VAL A 32 -6.64 31.76 14.75
CA VAL A 32 -6.66 33.04 14.04
C VAL A 32 -7.62 32.98 12.86
N THR A 33 -7.57 31.91 12.05
CA THR A 33 -8.37 31.79 10.82
C THR A 33 -9.69 31.06 11.04
N GLY A 34 -9.79 30.24 12.10
CA GLY A 34 -10.94 29.36 12.33
C GLY A 34 -10.96 28.13 11.41
N GLU A 35 -9.95 27.95 10.57
CA GLU A 35 -9.86 26.83 9.65
C GLU A 35 -9.30 25.58 10.37
N PRO A 36 -9.78 24.37 10.02
CA PRO A 36 -9.17 23.14 10.51
C PRO A 36 -7.76 22.98 9.92
N GLY A 37 -6.77 22.73 10.78
CA GLY A 37 -5.42 22.36 10.36
C GLY A 37 -5.34 20.96 9.74
N GLU A 38 -4.13 20.45 9.56
CA GLU A 38 -3.94 19.08 9.06
C GLU A 38 -4.45 18.06 10.09
N THR A 39 -5.11 17.02 9.59
CA THR A 39 -5.55 15.93 10.47
C THR A 39 -4.33 15.11 10.89
N PRO A 40 -4.12 14.85 12.20
CA PRO A 40 -2.95 14.13 12.65
C PRO A 40 -2.85 12.77 11.98
N THR A 41 -1.63 12.40 11.58
CA THR A 41 -1.35 11.16 10.88
C THR A 41 -0.20 10.43 11.57
N SER A 42 -0.40 9.13 11.84
CA SER A 42 0.59 8.26 12.49
C SER A 42 1.04 7.15 11.55
N VAL A 43 2.33 6.84 11.55
CA VAL A 43 2.86 5.68 10.81
C VAL A 43 2.44 4.39 11.51
N VAL A 44 1.75 3.52 10.77
CA VAL A 44 1.31 2.20 11.22
C VAL A 44 2.34 1.13 10.86
N TYR A 45 3.01 1.28 9.73
CA TYR A 45 4.03 0.36 9.25
C TYR A 45 5.06 1.09 8.40
N GLU A 46 6.31 0.71 8.57
CA GLU A 46 7.40 1.05 7.68
C GLU A 46 8.27 -0.19 7.51
N GLY A 47 8.41 -0.69 6.28
CA GLY A 47 9.08 -1.97 6.05
C GLY A 47 8.99 -2.45 4.60
N PRO A 48 9.48 -3.66 4.32
CA PRO A 48 9.39 -4.26 3.00
C PRO A 48 7.95 -4.32 2.50
N GLY A 49 7.76 -4.02 1.21
CA GLY A 49 6.49 -4.16 0.53
C GLY A 49 6.62 -3.82 -0.94
N ALA A 50 5.57 -4.07 -1.71
CA ALA A 50 5.52 -3.74 -3.12
C ALA A 50 4.16 -3.14 -3.49
N VAL A 51 4.17 -2.15 -4.37
CA VAL A 51 2.96 -1.63 -5.02
C VAL A 51 2.93 -2.11 -6.46
N LEU A 52 1.98 -3.00 -6.75
CA LEU A 52 1.81 -3.61 -8.07
C LEU A 52 0.75 -2.86 -8.86
N SER A 53 1.12 -2.29 -10.02
CA SER A 53 0.14 -1.76 -10.99
C SER A 53 -0.66 -2.89 -11.66
N SER A 54 -1.80 -2.59 -12.27
CA SER A 54 -2.56 -3.57 -13.07
C SER A 54 -1.72 -4.29 -14.13
N HIS A 55 -0.73 -3.61 -14.73
CA HIS A 55 0.19 -4.26 -15.68
C HIS A 55 1.17 -5.22 -14.98
N GLY A 56 1.75 -4.81 -13.85
CA GLY A 56 2.63 -5.68 -13.06
C GLY A 56 1.89 -6.91 -12.51
N GLN A 57 0.62 -6.75 -12.14
CA GLN A 57 -0.27 -7.83 -11.70
C GLN A 57 -0.45 -8.90 -12.79
N ILE A 58 -0.69 -8.50 -14.04
CA ILE A 58 -0.83 -9.41 -15.19
C ILE A 58 0.48 -10.17 -15.45
N VAL A 59 1.62 -9.49 -15.42
CA VAL A 59 2.93 -10.12 -15.65
C VAL A 59 3.27 -11.14 -14.55
N VAL A 60 3.03 -10.81 -13.29
CA VAL A 60 3.26 -11.74 -12.16
C VAL A 60 2.37 -12.97 -12.28
N ALA A 61 1.08 -12.81 -12.61
CA ALA A 61 0.16 -13.93 -12.82
C ALA A 61 0.63 -14.85 -13.96
N GLN A 62 1.13 -14.28 -15.07
CA GLN A 62 1.69 -15.04 -16.20
C GLN A 62 2.97 -15.80 -15.83
N ILE A 63 3.84 -15.22 -15.00
CA ILE A 63 5.08 -15.87 -14.55
C ILE A 63 4.79 -17.01 -13.58
N LEU A 64 3.83 -16.84 -12.67
CA LEU A 64 3.52 -17.81 -11.62
C LEU A 64 2.58 -18.94 -12.10
N GLY A 65 1.95 -18.79 -13.27
CA GLY A 65 1.09 -19.83 -13.86
C GLY A 65 -0.24 -20.07 -13.15
N PHE A 66 -0.60 -19.19 -12.21
CA PHE A 66 -1.86 -19.23 -11.48
C PHE A 66 -2.47 -17.82 -11.44
N ASP A 67 -3.77 -17.75 -11.73
CA ASP A 67 -4.55 -16.51 -11.58
C ASP A 67 -4.93 -16.33 -10.10
N TRP A 68 -3.99 -15.80 -9.32
CA TRP A 68 -4.17 -15.54 -7.89
C TRP A 68 -4.87 -14.20 -7.63
N LEU A 69 -5.02 -13.35 -8.65
CA LEU A 69 -5.56 -12.00 -8.51
C LEU A 69 -7.00 -12.00 -9.01
N SER A 70 -7.95 -12.15 -8.10
CA SER A 70 -9.39 -12.13 -8.42
C SER A 70 -9.76 -10.91 -9.29
N GLU A 71 -10.62 -11.16 -10.29
CA GLU A 71 -11.19 -10.14 -11.17
C GLU A 71 -11.86 -9.03 -10.34
N GLY A 72 -11.21 -7.87 -10.34
CA GLY A 72 -11.66 -6.67 -9.65
C GLY A 72 -10.59 -5.63 -9.84
N ALA A 73 -10.77 -4.76 -10.83
CA ALA A 73 -9.79 -3.80 -11.33
C ALA A 73 -9.43 -2.74 -10.27
N ALA A 74 -8.66 -3.10 -9.26
CA ALA A 74 -7.85 -2.15 -8.52
C ALA A 74 -6.65 -1.79 -9.40
N TRP A 75 -6.48 -0.50 -9.67
CA TRP A 75 -5.36 0.00 -10.49
C TRP A 75 -4.01 -0.34 -9.85
N TYR A 76 -4.00 -0.47 -8.52
CA TYR A 76 -2.84 -0.81 -7.73
C TYR A 76 -3.19 -1.84 -6.63
N ARG A 77 -2.21 -2.66 -6.23
CA ARG A 77 -2.28 -3.54 -5.06
C ARG A 77 -1.04 -3.36 -4.21
N LEU A 78 -1.23 -3.22 -2.90
CA LEU A 78 -0.16 -3.32 -1.91
C LEU A 78 0.06 -4.80 -1.59
N VAL A 79 1.32 -5.22 -1.60
CA VAL A 79 1.77 -6.50 -1.09
C VAL A 79 2.73 -6.27 0.07
N THR A 80 2.48 -6.89 1.22
CA THR A 80 3.38 -6.84 2.38
C THR A 80 3.59 -8.24 2.98
N PRO A 81 4.67 -8.46 3.75
CA PRO A 81 4.86 -9.69 4.50
C PRO A 81 3.68 -9.99 5.42
N THR A 82 3.45 -11.27 5.73
CA THR A 82 2.37 -11.68 6.65
C THR A 82 2.55 -11.13 8.08
N THR A 83 3.78 -10.76 8.45
CA THR A 83 4.13 -10.13 9.73
C THR A 83 3.80 -8.63 9.77
N ALA A 84 3.59 -7.99 8.62
CA ALA A 84 3.14 -6.60 8.58
C ALA A 84 1.70 -6.49 9.11
N PRO A 85 1.32 -5.36 9.73
CA PRO A 85 -0.06 -5.13 10.12
C PRO A 85 -0.97 -5.03 8.88
N VAL A 86 -2.25 -5.35 9.08
CA VAL A 86 -3.29 -5.17 8.05
C VAL A 86 -3.49 -3.68 7.79
N ALA A 87 -3.32 -3.29 6.53
CA ALA A 87 -3.74 -1.97 6.06
C ALA A 87 -5.27 -1.88 6.14
N MET A 88 -5.77 -0.81 6.74
CA MET A 88 -7.20 -0.56 6.92
C MET A 88 -7.71 0.39 5.85
N PRO A 89 -9.01 0.34 5.52
CA PRO A 89 -9.62 1.32 4.63
C PRO A 89 -9.31 2.75 5.08
N GLY A 90 -8.85 3.59 4.16
CA GLY A 90 -8.47 4.97 4.44
C GLY A 90 -7.01 5.18 4.84
N ASP A 91 -6.23 4.12 5.10
CA ASP A 91 -4.79 4.24 5.29
C ASP A 91 -4.12 4.74 4.00
N LEU A 92 -3.12 5.60 4.16
CA LEU A 92 -2.28 6.10 3.08
C LEU A 92 -1.05 5.22 2.93
N VAL A 93 -0.72 4.88 1.69
CA VAL A 93 0.43 4.04 1.35
C VAL A 93 1.38 4.84 0.47
N GLU A 94 2.66 4.79 0.81
CA GLU A 94 3.74 5.47 0.09
C GLU A 94 4.90 4.50 -0.12
N VAL A 95 5.58 4.60 -1.26
CA VAL A 95 6.90 3.97 -1.45
C VAL A 95 7.95 4.99 -1.01
N ILE A 96 8.77 4.65 -0.02
CA ILE A 96 9.73 5.55 0.62
C ILE A 96 11.19 5.21 0.30
N THR A 97 11.46 4.01 -0.23
CA THR A 97 12.77 3.64 -0.77
C THR A 97 12.53 2.70 -1.94
N GLU A 98 13.26 2.93 -3.03
CA GLU A 98 13.15 2.15 -4.25
C GLU A 98 14.32 1.18 -4.38
N GLY A 99 14.00 -0.05 -4.76
CA GLY A 99 14.97 -0.99 -5.27
C GLY A 99 15.32 -0.73 -6.74
N ALA A 100 14.35 -0.30 -7.58
CA ALA A 100 14.57 -0.17 -9.03
C ALA A 100 13.69 0.82 -9.83
N ASP A 101 12.54 1.30 -9.33
CA ASP A 101 11.57 2.06 -10.15
C ASP A 101 10.95 3.27 -9.45
N GLY A 102 11.07 4.45 -10.08
CA GLY A 102 10.63 5.81 -9.70
C GLY A 102 9.17 6.00 -9.24
N ARG A 103 8.76 5.35 -8.15
CA ARG A 103 7.43 5.42 -7.50
C ARG A 103 7.39 6.34 -6.28
N THR A 104 8.53 6.86 -5.84
CA THR A 104 8.64 7.80 -4.71
C THR A 104 7.84 9.07 -4.98
N GLY A 105 7.19 9.60 -3.94
CA GLY A 105 6.36 10.81 -4.03
C GLY A 105 4.94 10.58 -4.55
N ARG A 106 4.57 9.34 -4.85
CA ARG A 106 3.18 8.94 -5.11
C ARG A 106 2.56 8.38 -3.85
N THR A 107 1.26 8.62 -3.69
CA THR A 107 0.48 8.14 -2.55
C THR A 107 -0.73 7.38 -3.05
N TRP A 108 -1.03 6.27 -2.38
CA TRP A 108 -2.22 5.47 -2.62
C TRP A 108 -3.10 5.44 -1.39
N LEU A 109 -4.40 5.25 -1.59
CA LEU A 109 -5.38 5.01 -0.54
C LEU A 109 -5.72 3.52 -0.49
N ALA A 110 -5.66 2.92 0.68
CA ALA A 110 -6.20 1.58 0.93
C ALA A 110 -7.73 1.63 0.84
N GLU A 111 -8.31 0.85 -0.08
CA GLU A 111 -9.75 0.88 -0.35
C GLU A 111 -10.54 -0.05 0.57
N ASP A 112 -9.95 -1.21 0.86
CA ASP A 112 -10.58 -2.25 1.68
C ASP A 112 -9.53 -2.80 2.67
N ALA A 113 -9.99 -3.50 3.71
CA ALA A 113 -9.10 -4.31 4.52
C ALA A 113 -8.45 -5.40 3.64
N THR A 114 -7.22 -5.78 3.97
CA THR A 114 -6.49 -6.85 3.29
C THR A 114 -7.40 -8.04 2.94
N GLU A 115 -7.33 -8.52 1.69
CA GLU A 115 -8.14 -9.67 1.22
C GLU A 115 -7.91 -10.87 2.16
N ALA A 116 -8.96 -11.31 2.86
CA ALA A 116 -8.85 -12.38 3.83
C ALA A 116 -8.62 -13.73 3.14
N SER A 117 -7.58 -14.46 3.57
CA SER A 117 -7.30 -15.82 3.08
C SER A 117 -7.10 -16.80 4.24
N THR A 118 -7.54 -18.04 4.05
CA THR A 118 -7.27 -19.14 5.00
C THR A 118 -5.83 -19.67 4.88
N VAL A 119 -5.11 -19.28 3.81
CA VAL A 119 -3.67 -19.56 3.61
C VAL A 119 -3.03 -18.29 3.04
N GLU A 120 -2.23 -17.59 3.86
CA GLU A 120 -1.57 -16.34 3.47
C GLU A 120 -0.07 -16.57 3.24
N ILE A 121 0.39 -16.30 2.01
CA ILE A 121 1.82 -16.20 1.67
C ILE A 121 2.29 -14.74 1.83
N CYS A 122 1.39 -13.79 1.59
CA CYS A 122 1.58 -12.37 1.82
C CYS A 122 0.22 -11.72 2.11
N ARG A 123 0.24 -10.49 2.60
CA ARG A 123 -0.95 -9.64 2.66
C ARG A 123 -1.14 -8.92 1.35
N THR A 124 -2.36 -8.87 0.86
CA THR A 124 -2.73 -8.10 -0.35
C THR A 124 -3.85 -7.12 -0.05
N THR A 125 -3.62 -5.84 -0.33
CA THR A 125 -4.61 -4.78 -0.11
C THR A 125 -4.85 -4.02 -1.41
N ARG A 126 -6.11 -3.75 -1.74
CA ARG A 126 -6.47 -2.96 -2.93
C ARG A 126 -6.17 -1.49 -2.70
N LEU A 127 -5.60 -0.87 -3.73
CA LEU A 127 -5.17 0.52 -3.71
C LEU A 127 -5.77 1.31 -4.87
N THR A 128 -6.15 2.54 -4.57
CA THR A 128 -6.40 3.58 -5.58
C THR A 128 -5.39 4.70 -5.41
N GLU A 129 -4.78 5.14 -6.52
CA GLU A 129 -3.83 6.24 -6.48
C GLU A 129 -4.53 7.55 -6.13
N ARG A 130 -3.96 8.27 -5.16
CA ARG A 130 -4.34 9.63 -4.85
C ARG A 130 -3.44 10.58 -5.62
N ILE A 131 -4.02 11.25 -6.61
CA ILE A 131 -3.39 12.41 -7.23
C ILE A 131 -3.60 13.59 -6.29
N THR A 132 -2.57 13.91 -5.50
CA THR A 132 -2.57 15.13 -4.69
C THR A 132 -2.18 16.29 -5.60
N PHE A 133 -3.12 17.16 -5.92
CA PHE A 133 -2.78 18.45 -6.52
C PHE A 133 -2.12 19.30 -5.44
N ALA A 134 -0.92 19.81 -5.70
CA ALA A 134 -0.33 20.82 -4.83
C ALA A 134 -1.33 21.97 -4.71
N SER A 135 -1.73 22.29 -3.47
CA SER A 135 -2.54 23.47 -3.22
C SER A 135 -1.69 24.68 -3.55
N SER A 136 -1.94 25.30 -4.71
CA SER A 136 -1.36 26.61 -5.01
C SER A 136 -1.95 27.59 -4.03
N ALA A 137 -1.16 28.04 -3.06
CA ALA A 137 -1.48 29.21 -2.26
C ALA A 137 -1.71 30.40 -3.22
N ILE A 138 -2.92 30.96 -3.18
CA ILE A 138 -3.28 32.24 -3.79
C ILE A 138 -3.25 33.30 -2.69
#